data_AF-A0A2P5LVF2-F1
#
_entry.id   AF-A0A2P5LVF2-F1
#
_cell.length_a   1.000
_cell.length_b   1.000
_cell.length_c   1.000
_cell.angle_alpha   90.00
_cell.angle_beta   90.00
_cell.angle_gamma   90.00
#
_symmetry.space_group_name_H-M   'P 1'
#
loop_
_entity.id
_entity.type
_entity.pdbx_description
1 polymer ?
#
loop_
_entity_poly.entity_id
_entity_poly.type
_entity_poly.pdbx_seq_one_letter_code
_entity_poly.pdbx_strand_id
1 'polypeptide(L)'
;MTEPGLVFAGAMIALLILIVELIWLWRLARRDSPMALPRLTILLITGAGAGLILALLLAMLGAEARWSGLALAVAGLAHGWDLWRRLRRQDR
;
A
#
# COMPACT_ATOMS: atom_id res chain seq x y z
N MET A 1 12.28 -19.98 -18.51
CA MET A 1 12.12 -19.22 -17.25
C MET A 1 11.00 -19.86 -16.47
N THR A 2 11.25 -20.34 -15.26
CA THR A 2 10.23 -21.00 -14.43
C THR A 2 9.16 -19.99 -14.04
N GLU A 3 7.88 -20.37 -14.14
CA GLU A 3 6.70 -19.59 -13.74
C GLU A 3 6.86 -18.73 -12.45
N PRO A 4 7.48 -19.24 -11.35
CA PRO A 4 7.72 -18.43 -10.16
C PRO A 4 8.60 -17.20 -10.38
N GLY A 5 9.54 -17.22 -11.33
CA GLY A 5 10.41 -16.09 -11.63
C GLY A 5 9.67 -14.93 -12.30
N LEU A 6 8.66 -15.22 -13.14
CA LEU A 6 7.82 -14.21 -13.77
C LEU A 6 6.88 -13.55 -12.76
N VAL A 7 6.31 -14.32 -11.84
CA VAL A 7 5.46 -13.81 -10.75
C VAL A 7 6.27 -12.89 -9.83
N PHE A 8 7.49 -13.29 -9.48
CA PHE A 8 8.37 -12.47 -8.65
C PHE A 8 8.75 -11.15 -9.34
N ALA A 9 9.15 -11.18 -10.61
CA ALA A 9 9.47 -9.99 -11.38
C ALA A 9 8.25 -9.06 -11.51
N GLY A 10 7.06 -9.61 -11.78
CA GLY A 10 5.81 -8.86 -11.85
C GLY A 10 5.46 -8.19 -10.52
N ALA A 11 5.60 -8.89 -9.39
CA ALA A 11 5.37 -8.35 -8.06
C ALA A 11 6.37 -7.23 -7.71
N MET A 12 7.63 -7.35 -8.11
CA MET A 12 8.64 -6.29 -7.93
C MET A 12 8.30 -5.04 -8.73
N ILE A 13 7.92 -5.19 -10.00
CA ILE A 13 7.51 -4.07 -10.85
C ILE A 13 6.27 -3.38 -10.28
N ALA A 14 5.25 -4.15 -9.87
CA ALA A 14 4.04 -3.62 -9.25
C ALA A 14 4.35 -2.84 -7.96
N LEU A 15 5.24 -3.37 -7.11
CA LEU A 15 5.66 -2.69 -5.89
C LEU A 15 6.34 -1.35 -6.19
N LEU A 16 7.25 -1.30 -7.18
CA LEU A 16 7.93 -0.07 -7.58
C LEU A 16 6.95 0.99 -8.08
N ILE A 17 5.97 0.59 -8.91
CA ILE A 17 4.92 1.50 -9.40
C ILE A 17 4.12 2.07 -8.23
N LEU A 18 3.68 1.22 -7.29
CA LEU A 18 2.92 1.67 -6.13
C LEU A 18 3.73 2.60 -5.21
N ILE A 19 5.04 2.37 -5.04
CA ILE A 19 5.91 3.26 -4.27
C ILE A 19 6.00 4.63 -4.95
N VAL A 20 6.19 4.67 -6.27
CA VAL A 20 6.24 5.93 -7.04
C VAL A 20 4.90 6.68 -6.94
N GLU A 21 3.78 5.98 -7.09
CA GLU A 21 2.44 6.55 -6.89
C GLU A 21 2.26 7.09 -5.46
N LEU A 22 2.72 6.37 -4.44
CA LEU A 22 2.66 6.84 -3.05
C LEU A 22 3.43 8.14 -2.86
N ILE A 23 4.65 8.21 -3.37
CA ILE A 23 5.51 9.39 -3.26
C ILE A 23 4.85 10.57 -3.97
N TRP A 24 4.29 10.34 -5.16
CA TRP A 24 3.61 11.37 -5.93
C TRP A 24 2.35 11.87 -5.22
N LEU A 25 1.49 10.96 -4.76
CA LEU A 25 0.29 11.28 -3.99
C LEU A 25 0.62 11.98 -2.68
N TRP A 26 1.70 11.60 -2.00
CA TRP A 26 2.14 12.24 -0.78
C TRP A 26 2.63 13.67 -1.01
N ARG A 27 3.43 13.88 -2.07
CA ARG A 27 3.84 15.24 -2.50
C ARG A 27 2.65 16.09 -2.88
N LEU A 28 1.65 15.50 -3.54
CA LEU A 28 0.44 16.19 -3.96
C LEU A 28 -0.51 16.48 -2.78
N ALA A 29 -0.56 15.60 -1.78
CA ALA A 29 -1.32 15.78 -0.55
C ALA A 29 -0.73 16.87 0.36
N ARG A 30 0.59 17.09 0.31
CA ARG A 30 1.26 18.21 1.01
C ARG A 30 1.00 19.58 0.40
N ARG A 31 0.51 19.65 -0.85
CA ARG A 31 0.07 20.91 -1.45
C ARG A 31 -1.40 21.09 -1.06
N ASP A 32 -1.65 21.87 -0.01
CA ASP A 32 -2.96 22.19 0.57
C ASP A 32 -3.99 22.59 -0.50
N SER A 33 -4.65 21.58 -1.06
CA SER A 33 -5.60 21.71 -2.15
C SER A 33 -6.93 21.13 -1.67
N PRO A 34 -8.08 21.75 -1.99
CA PRO A 34 -9.40 21.30 -1.54
C PRO A 34 -9.75 19.84 -1.93
N MET A 35 -8.96 19.22 -2.82
CA MET A 35 -9.01 17.79 -3.15
C MET A 35 -8.22 16.86 -2.19
N ALA A 36 -7.80 17.33 -1.01
CA ALA A 36 -7.03 16.52 -0.06
C ALA A 36 -7.77 15.27 0.44
N LEU A 37 -9.10 15.33 0.56
CA LEU A 37 -9.93 14.26 1.12
C LEU A 37 -10.05 12.99 0.24
N PRO A 38 -10.27 13.09 -1.09
CA PRO A 38 -10.18 11.95 -2.00
C PRO A 38 -8.74 11.42 -2.14
N ARG A 39 -7.75 12.31 -2.22
CA ARG A 39 -6.34 11.95 -2.42
C ARG A 39 -5.75 11.17 -1.27
N LEU A 40 -6.14 11.51 -0.03
CA LEU A 40 -5.69 10.75 1.14
C LEU A 40 -6.26 9.32 1.16
N THR A 41 -7.52 9.14 0.75
CA THR A 41 -8.11 7.79 0.62
C THR A 41 -7.37 6.97 -0.44
N ILE A 42 -7.05 7.57 -1.60
CA ILE A 42 -6.24 6.91 -2.62
C ILE A 42 -4.86 6.54 -2.07
N LEU A 43 -4.16 7.45 -1.39
CA LEU A 43 -2.86 7.19 -0.76
C LEU A 43 -2.91 5.99 0.21
N LEU A 44 -3.95 5.90 1.03
CA LEU A 44 -4.11 4.82 2.02
C LEU A 44 -4.36 3.46 1.35
N ILE A 45 -5.17 3.42 0.30
CA ILE A 45 -5.44 2.20 -0.47
C ILE A 45 -4.17 1.74 -1.20
N THR A 46 -3.51 2.66 -1.91
CA THR A 46 -2.25 2.37 -2.61
C THR A 46 -1.19 1.90 -1.60
N GLY A 47 -1.16 2.47 -0.39
CA GLY A 47 -0.22 2.10 0.67
C GLY A 47 -0.48 0.72 1.23
N ALA A 48 -1.75 0.38 1.45
CA ALA A 48 -2.16 -0.96 1.84
C ALA A 48 -1.79 -2.01 0.77
N GLY A 49 -2.02 -1.69 -0.50
CA GLY A 49 -1.64 -2.53 -1.63
C GLY A 49 -0.12 -2.76 -1.70
N ALA A 50 0.69 -1.71 -1.53
CA ALA A 50 2.14 -1.81 -1.50
C ALA A 50 2.64 -2.68 -0.33
N GLY A 51 2.06 -2.51 0.86
CA GLY A 51 2.39 -3.32 2.04
C GLY A 51 2.04 -4.80 1.86
N LEU A 52 0.92 -5.11 1.23
CA LEU A 52 0.51 -6.49 0.94
C LEU A 52 1.45 -7.18 -0.04
N ILE A 53 1.82 -6.49 -1.13
CA ILE A 53 2.76 -7.00 -2.13
C ILE A 53 4.15 -7.23 -1.49
N LEU A 54 4.59 -6.29 -0.65
CA LEU A 54 5.85 -6.42 0.09
C LEU A 54 5.83 -7.63 1.04
N ALA A 55 4.73 -7.86 1.77
CA ALA A 55 4.58 -9.02 2.65
C ALA A 55 4.65 -10.35 1.87
N LEU A 56 4.00 -10.41 0.70
CA LEU A 56 4.05 -11.55 -0.22
C LEU A 56 5.46 -11.81 -0.74
N LEU A 57 6.19 -10.77 -1.11
CA LEU A 57 7.57 -10.87 -1.56
C LEU A 57 8.50 -11.36 -0.45
N LEU A 58 8.35 -10.83 0.76
CA LEU A 58 9.13 -11.27 1.93
C LEU A 58 8.85 -12.74 2.26
N ALA A 59 7.59 -13.17 2.18
CA ALA A 59 7.23 -14.57 2.35
C ALA A 59 7.84 -15.47 1.26
N MET A 60 7.80 -15.03 -0.01
CA MET A 60 8.43 -15.76 -1.13
C MET A 60 9.96 -15.87 -1.00
N LEU A 61 10.61 -14.86 -0.43
CA LEU A 61 12.06 -14.84 -0.16
C LEU A 61 12.44 -15.65 1.08
N GLY A 62 11.49 -16.25 1.79
CA GLY A 62 11.74 -16.99 3.03
C GLY A 62 12.20 -16.09 4.18
N ALA A 63 11.87 -14.80 4.14
CA ALA A 63 12.22 -13.87 5.20
C ALA A 63 11.53 -14.25 6.53
N GLU A 64 12.13 -13.87 7.66
CA GLU A 64 11.54 -14.13 8.98
C GLU A 64 10.09 -13.61 9.03
N ALA A 65 9.20 -14.41 9.64
CA ALA A 65 7.78 -14.06 9.77
C ALA A 65 7.54 -12.69 10.43
N ARG A 66 8.50 -12.21 11.23
CA ARG A 66 8.49 -10.85 11.80
C ARG A 66 8.41 -9.75 10.73
N TRP A 67 9.16 -9.88 9.64
CA TRP A 67 9.20 -8.86 8.58
C TRP A 67 7.93 -8.87 7.74
N SER A 68 7.43 -10.05 7.38
CA SER A 68 6.14 -10.20 6.70
C SER A 68 4.99 -9.71 7.57
N GLY A 69 5.04 -9.99 8.88
CA GLY A 69 4.08 -9.51 9.87
C GLY A 69 4.08 -8.00 10.02
N LEU A 70 5.25 -7.35 10.01
CA LEU A 70 5.36 -5.89 10.00
C LEU A 70 4.75 -5.27 8.73
N ALA A 71 5.03 -5.84 7.56
CA ALA A 71 4.45 -5.38 6.30
C ALA A 71 2.91 -5.53 6.29
N LEU A 72 2.39 -6.64 6.80
CA LEU A 72 0.94 -6.88 7.00
C LEU A 72 0.33 -5.91 8.01
N ALA A 73 1.01 -5.62 9.12
CA ALA A 73 0.54 -4.67 10.12
C ALA A 73 0.42 -3.26 9.54
N VAL A 74 1.41 -2.82 8.75
CA VAL A 74 1.37 -1.52 8.06
C VAL A 74 0.24 -1.47 7.04
N ALA A 75 0.05 -2.54 6.26
CA ALA A 75 -1.05 -2.63 5.31
C ALA A 75 -2.41 -2.58 6.00
N GLY A 76 -2.58 -3.34 7.09
CA GLY A 76 -3.79 -3.37 7.90
C GLY A 76 -4.12 -2.03 8.54
N LEU A 77 -3.12 -1.31 9.07
CA LEU A 77 -3.31 0.02 9.65
C LEU A 77 -3.72 1.06 8.58
N ALA A 78 -3.06 1.05 7.42
CA ALA A 78 -3.43 1.94 6.31
C ALA A 78 -4.86 1.69 5.84
N HIS A 79 -5.23 0.41 5.71
CA HIS A 79 -6.56 0.01 5.27
C HIS A 79 -7.64 0.31 6.32
N GLY A 80 -7.38 -0.01 7.60
CA GLY A 80 -8.30 0.27 8.70
C GLY A 80 -8.54 1.76 8.89
N TRP A 81 -7.51 2.59 8.69
CA TRP A 81 -7.65 4.04 8.71
C TRP A 81 -8.51 4.58 7.56
N ASP A 82 -8.39 4.02 6.35
CA ASP A 82 -9.28 4.37 5.24
C ASP A 82 -10.73 3.98 5.54
N LEU A 83 -10.96 2.76 6.03
CA LEU A 83 -12.30 2.26 6.37
C LEU A 83 -12.96 3.12 7.45
N TRP A 84 -12.24 3.41 8.52
CA TRP A 84 -12.71 4.29 9.61
C TRP A 84 -13.04 5.70 9.11
N ARG A 85 -12.24 6.24 8.18
CA ARG A 85 -12.51 7.54 7.54
C ARG A 85 -13.73 7.52 6.62
N ARG A 86 -14.05 6.39 5.99
CA ARG A 86 -15.26 6.22 5.17
C ARG A 86 -16.49 6.15 6.07
N LEU A 87 -16.44 5.34 7.13
CA LEU A 87 -17.51 5.20 8.12
C LEU A 87 -17.89 6.57 8.72
N ARG A 88 -16.89 7.33 9.22
CA ARG A 88 -17.14 8.67 9.79
C ARG A 88 -17.65 9.72 8.80
N ARG A 89 -17.58 9.46 7.49
CA ARG A 89 -18.13 10.33 6.44
C ARG A 89 -19.53 9.92 6.01
N GLN A 90 -19.97 8.69 6.28
CA GLN A 90 -21.34 8.26 6.02
C GLN A 90 -22.30 8.65 7.15
N ASP A 91 -21.79 8.88 8.36
CA ASP A 91 -22.58 9.33 9.53
C ASP A 91 -22.84 10.86 9.57
N ARG A 92 -22.46 11.62 8.53
CA ARG A 92 -22.71 13.07 8.39
C ARG A 92 -23.50 13.36 7.12
#